data_AF-A0A356EW46-F1
#
_entry.id   AF-A0A356EW46-F1
#
_cell.length_a   1.000
_cell.length_b   1.000
_cell.length_c   1.000
_cell.angle_alpha   90.00
_cell.angle_beta   90.00
_cell.angle_gamma   90.00
#
_symmetry.space_group_name_H-M   'P 1'
#
loop_
_entity.id
_entity.type
_entity.pdbx_description
1 polymer ?
#
loop_
_entity_poly.entity_id
_entity_poly.type
_entity_poly.pdbx_seq_one_letter_code
_entity_poly.pdbx_strand_id
1 'polypeptide(L)'
;MSLKYLLPCECGVRIPVGKAQAGEVVSCVCGRRIEVPTLLRLQSLDTIEVDQPLREVEASWDIRNGLIVVGVAITLFAAAGAVYFFFTRPARPDEQVSRERLNQRVDTMPLARTYEVWEYLRHGLHRKRAINVDYQRAMKAYRIRLGVTLAILAAAGGATLVGGLALARSRRASRGGPEHLTP
;
A
#
# COMPACT_ATOMS: atom_id res chain seq x y z
N MET A 1 6.73 31.81 -10.71
CA MET A 1 6.33 32.99 -11.51
C MET A 1 7.53 33.47 -12.31
N SER A 2 7.46 33.45 -13.64
CA SER A 2 8.53 33.95 -14.51
C SER A 2 8.06 35.25 -15.18
N LEU A 3 8.54 36.39 -14.69
CA LEU A 3 8.27 37.70 -15.29
C LEU A 3 8.99 37.81 -16.65
N LYS A 4 8.25 38.15 -17.71
CA LYS A 4 8.80 38.47 -19.03
C LYS A 4 8.57 39.95 -19.32
N TYR A 5 9.55 40.56 -19.98
CA TYR A 5 9.56 41.97 -20.36
C TYR A 5 9.34 42.08 -21.86
N LEU A 6 8.57 43.07 -22.31
CA LEU A 6 8.33 43.30 -23.72
C LEU A 6 9.33 44.30 -24.31
N LEU A 7 10.20 43.84 -25.20
CA LEU A 7 11.11 44.70 -25.94
C LEU A 7 10.45 45.23 -27.22
N PRO A 8 10.32 46.55 -27.43
CA PRO A 8 9.80 47.09 -28.68
C PRO A 8 10.85 47.00 -29.79
N CYS A 9 10.46 46.42 -30.92
CA CYS A 9 11.23 46.48 -32.17
C CYS A 9 10.79 47.69 -33.01
N GLU A 10 11.70 48.26 -33.80
CA GLU A 10 11.37 49.30 -34.81
C GLU A 10 10.33 48.84 -35.85
N CYS A 11 10.19 47.52 -36.01
CA CYS A 11 9.18 46.88 -36.82
C CYS A 11 7.76 46.90 -36.21
N GLY A 12 7.59 47.51 -35.03
CA GLY A 12 6.32 47.60 -34.30
C GLY A 12 5.97 46.34 -33.48
N VAL A 13 6.73 45.26 -33.63
CA VAL A 13 6.51 44.00 -32.90
C VAL A 13 7.14 44.07 -31.51
N ARG A 14 6.44 43.57 -30.48
CA ARG A 14 6.96 43.47 -29.10
C ARG A 14 7.46 42.05 -28.84
N ILE A 15 8.72 41.92 -28.40
CA ILE A 15 9.38 40.63 -28.18
C ILE A 15 9.41 40.32 -26.68
N PRO A 16 8.85 39.18 -26.21
CA PRO A 16 8.92 38.79 -24.81
C PRO A 16 10.31 38.23 -24.47
N VAL A 17 11.06 38.94 -23.62
CA VAL A 17 12.40 38.56 -23.15
C VAL A 17 12.40 38.35 -21.63
N GLY A 18 13.19 37.38 -21.16
CA GLY A 18 13.36 37.10 -19.72
C GLY A 18 14.52 37.88 -19.08
N LYS A 19 14.57 37.97 -17.74
CA LYS A 19 15.71 38.57 -17.01
C LYS A 19 17.06 37.92 -17.35
N ALA A 20 17.07 36.62 -17.64
CA ALA A 20 18.27 35.86 -17.98
C ALA A 20 18.86 36.23 -19.35
N GLN A 21 18.07 36.86 -20.22
CA GLN A 21 18.48 37.27 -21.57
C GLN A 21 18.97 38.74 -21.59
N ALA A 22 19.16 39.36 -20.42
CA ALA A 22 19.66 40.73 -20.33
C ALA A 22 21.10 40.81 -20.85
N GLY A 23 21.35 41.70 -21.82
CA GLY A 23 22.65 41.81 -22.48
C GLY A 23 22.91 40.78 -23.58
N GLU A 24 21.94 39.93 -23.92
CA GLU A 24 22.03 39.03 -25.08
C GLU A 24 21.50 39.72 -26.36
N VAL A 25 21.83 39.13 -27.52
CA VAL A 25 21.31 39.56 -28.82
C VAL A 25 20.17 38.61 -29.22
N VAL A 26 18.95 39.15 -29.35
CA VAL A 26 17.78 38.38 -29.79
C VAL A 26 17.39 38.74 -31.22
N SER A 27 17.01 37.74 -32.01
CA SER A 27 16.50 37.95 -33.36
C SER A 27 15.01 38.23 -33.36
N CYS A 28 14.59 39.32 -33.99
CA CYS A 28 13.18 39.62 -34.22
C CYS A 28 12.65 38.87 -35.47
N VAL A 29 11.33 38.71 -35.54
CA VAL A 29 10.60 38.13 -36.70
C VAL A 29 10.88 38.89 -38.00
N CYS A 30 11.24 40.18 -37.91
CA CYS A 30 11.69 40.98 -39.05
C CYS A 30 13.12 40.67 -39.54
N GLY A 31 13.80 39.68 -38.94
CA GLY A 31 15.16 39.26 -39.29
C GLY A 31 16.27 40.12 -38.68
N ARG A 32 15.95 41.21 -37.98
CA ARG A 32 16.94 42.06 -37.31
C ARG A 32 17.39 41.47 -35.97
N ARG A 33 18.66 41.67 -35.66
CA ARG A 33 19.26 41.35 -34.36
C ARG A 33 19.17 42.58 -33.46
N ILE A 34 18.54 42.42 -32.30
CA ILE A 34 18.31 43.49 -31.33
C ILE A 34 19.03 43.13 -30.05
N GLU A 35 19.86 44.04 -29.54
CA GLU A 35 20.50 43.89 -28.24
C GLU A 35 19.48 44.10 -27.13
N VAL A 36 19.34 43.12 -26.25
CA VAL A 36 18.52 43.24 -25.06
C VAL A 36 19.23 44.20 -24.10
N PRO A 37 18.59 45.29 -23.66
CA PRO A 37 19.16 46.24 -22.73
C PRO A 37 19.66 45.56 -21.44
N THR A 38 20.54 46.25 -20.73
CA THR A 38 21.01 45.79 -19.42
C THR A 38 19.86 45.65 -18.43
N LEU A 39 20.03 44.80 -17.42
CA LEU A 39 19.01 44.42 -16.44
C LEU A 39 18.34 45.65 -15.78
N LEU A 40 19.10 46.73 -15.58
CA LEU A 40 18.61 48.00 -15.02
C LEU A 40 17.58 48.68 -15.93
N ARG A 41 17.79 48.65 -17.26
CA ARG A 41 16.86 49.20 -18.25
C ARG A 41 15.71 48.28 -18.58
N LEU A 42 15.85 46.95 -18.42
CA LEU A 42 14.72 46.01 -18.55
C LEU A 42 13.60 46.31 -17.55
N GLN A 43 13.95 46.75 -16.34
CA GLN A 43 12.97 47.06 -15.29
C GLN A 43 12.07 48.26 -15.63
N SER A 44 12.44 49.10 -16.61
CA SER A 44 11.62 50.21 -17.07
C SER A 44 10.71 49.87 -18.25
N LEU A 45 10.71 48.63 -18.75
CA LEU A 45 9.80 48.18 -19.81
C LEU A 45 8.54 47.53 -19.25
N ASP A 46 7.46 47.57 -20.05
CA ASP A 46 6.20 46.90 -19.75
C ASP A 46 6.43 45.40 -19.49
N THR A 47 6.10 44.97 -18.27
CA THR A 47 6.12 43.57 -17.87
C THR A 47 4.81 42.90 -18.23
N ILE A 48 4.89 41.70 -18.79
CA ILE A 48 3.77 40.77 -18.83
C ILE A 48 4.02 39.73 -17.75
N GLU A 49 3.09 39.64 -16.82
CA GLU A 49 3.00 38.50 -15.93
C GLU A 49 2.49 37.33 -16.75
N VAL A 50 3.43 36.47 -17.16
CA VAL A 50 3.06 35.19 -17.75
C VAL A 50 2.58 34.34 -16.58
N ASP A 51 1.27 34.37 -16.36
CA ASP A 51 0.55 33.33 -15.63
C ASP A 51 0.84 32.04 -16.37
N GLN A 52 1.89 31.34 -15.96
CA GLN A 52 1.94 29.92 -16.20
C GLN A 52 0.71 29.40 -15.46
N PRO A 53 -0.29 28.80 -16.13
CA PRO A 53 -1.30 28.08 -15.39
C PRO A 53 -0.49 27.13 -14.51
N LEU A 54 -0.59 27.32 -13.19
CA LEU A 54 -0.26 26.28 -12.24
C LEU A 54 -0.99 25.08 -12.82
N ARG A 55 -0.24 24.18 -13.42
CA ARG A 55 -0.78 22.91 -13.87
C ARG A 55 -1.11 22.26 -12.54
N GLU A 56 -2.32 22.54 -12.05
CA GLU A 56 -2.97 21.78 -11.03
C GLU A 56 -2.87 20.38 -11.60
N VAL A 57 -1.88 19.64 -11.09
CA VAL A 57 -1.88 18.21 -11.24
C VAL A 57 -3.06 17.83 -10.37
N GLU A 58 -4.26 17.96 -10.92
CA GLU A 58 -5.45 17.33 -10.39
C GLU A 58 -5.00 15.89 -10.21
N ALA A 59 -4.78 15.52 -8.95
CA ALA A 59 -4.41 14.18 -8.58
C ALA A 59 -5.63 13.32 -8.89
N SER A 60 -5.80 13.02 -10.18
CA SER A 60 -6.86 12.16 -10.66
C SER A 60 -6.59 10.82 -10.02
N TRP A 61 -7.46 10.46 -9.08
CA TRP A 61 -7.36 9.22 -8.35
C TRP A 61 -7.54 8.08 -9.35
N ASP A 62 -6.42 7.61 -9.90
CA ASP A 62 -6.46 6.50 -10.84
C ASP A 62 -6.96 5.27 -10.10
N ILE A 63 -7.89 4.57 -10.73
CA ILE A 63 -8.51 3.35 -10.22
C ILE A 63 -7.43 2.33 -9.80
N ARG A 64 -6.26 2.37 -10.45
CA ARG A 64 -5.09 1.56 -10.10
C ARG A 64 -4.54 1.89 -8.70
N ASN A 65 -4.46 3.17 -8.33
CA ASN A 65 -4.07 3.59 -6.99
C ASN A 65 -5.12 3.14 -5.97
N GLY A 66 -6.41 3.21 -6.31
CA GLY A 66 -7.49 2.64 -5.48
C GLY A 66 -7.33 1.14 -5.24
N LEU A 67 -7.03 0.36 -6.28
CA LEU A 67 -6.84 -1.09 -6.16
C LEU A 67 -5.63 -1.45 -5.27
N ILE A 68 -4.54 -0.68 -5.39
CA ILE A 68 -3.35 -0.84 -4.54
C ILE A 68 -3.69 -0.56 -3.08
N VAL A 69 -4.41 0.53 -2.79
CA VAL A 69 -4.82 0.87 -1.42
C VAL A 69 -5.69 -0.23 -0.81
N VAL A 70 -6.67 -0.76 -1.56
CA VAL A 70 -7.51 -1.86 -1.07
C VAL A 70 -6.69 -3.13 -0.84
N GLY A 71 -5.76 -3.47 -1.75
CA GLY A 71 -4.87 -4.62 -1.57
C GLY A 71 -3.97 -4.49 -0.34
N VAL A 72 -3.40 -3.31 -0.11
CA VAL A 72 -2.61 -3.01 1.10
C VAL A 72 -3.47 -3.13 2.35
N ALA A 73 -4.69 -2.59 2.34
CA ALA A 73 -5.61 -2.70 3.46
C ALA A 73 -5.92 -4.18 3.79
N ILE A 74 -6.29 -4.99 2.80
CA ILE A 74 -6.55 -6.44 2.99
C ILE A 74 -5.32 -7.14 3.57
N THR A 75 -4.13 -6.81 3.07
CA THR A 75 -2.87 -7.41 3.55
C THR A 75 -2.59 -7.04 5.01
N LEU A 76 -2.81 -5.78 5.39
CA LEU A 76 -2.65 -5.33 6.78
C LEU A 76 -3.67 -6.01 7.70
N PHE A 77 -4.93 -6.15 7.27
CA PHE A 77 -5.94 -6.88 8.04
C PHE A 77 -5.59 -8.36 8.20
N ALA A 78 -5.08 -9.00 7.14
CA ALA A 78 -4.62 -10.38 7.20
C ALA A 78 -3.44 -10.55 8.17
N ALA A 79 -2.46 -9.63 8.13
CA ALA A 79 -1.32 -9.64 9.04
C ALA A 79 -1.73 -9.44 10.50
N ALA A 80 -2.57 -8.43 10.77
CA ALA A 80 -3.10 -8.17 12.11
C ALA A 80 -3.92 -9.36 12.64
N GLY A 81 -4.76 -9.95 11.78
CA GLY A 81 -5.50 -11.17 12.11
C GLY A 81 -4.57 -12.33 12.44
N ALA A 82 -3.53 -12.57 11.64
CA ALA A 82 -2.56 -13.64 11.89
C ALA A 82 -1.85 -13.46 13.23
N VAL A 83 -1.43 -12.24 13.55
CA VAL A 83 -0.82 -11.89 14.85
C VAL A 83 -1.81 -12.15 15.99
N TYR A 84 -3.05 -11.68 15.86
CA TYR A 84 -4.10 -11.90 16.86
C TYR A 84 -4.36 -13.40 17.10
N PHE A 85 -4.51 -14.19 16.03
CA PHE A 85 -4.72 -15.63 16.14
C PHE A 85 -3.50 -16.35 16.74
N PHE A 86 -2.29 -15.91 16.41
CA PHE A 86 -1.07 -16.45 17.01
C PHE A 86 -1.06 -16.28 18.53
N PHE A 87 -1.38 -15.08 19.02
CA PHE A 87 -1.39 -14.79 20.46
C PHE A 87 -2.62 -15.33 21.21
N THR A 88 -3.77 -15.49 20.55
CA THR A 88 -5.01 -16.02 21.16
C THR A 88 -5.18 -17.52 20.97
N ARG A 89 -4.17 -18.20 20.43
CA ARG A 89 -4.20 -19.65 20.26
C ARG A 89 -4.33 -20.33 21.63
N PRO A 90 -5.28 -21.27 21.79
CA PRO A 90 -5.38 -22.05 23.02
C PRO A 90 -4.06 -22.80 23.29
N ALA A 91 -3.42 -22.51 24.42
CA ALA A 91 -2.21 -23.19 24.85
C ALA A 91 -2.51 -24.67 25.06
N ARG A 92 -1.62 -25.55 24.59
CA ARG A 92 -1.85 -26.98 24.77
C ARG A 92 -1.67 -27.33 26.26
N PRO A 93 -2.46 -28.27 26.82
CA PRO A 93 -2.35 -28.61 28.24
C PRO A 93 -0.95 -29.11 28.65
N ASP A 94 -0.21 -29.71 27.72
CA ASP A 94 1.18 -30.17 27.90
C ASP A 94 2.21 -29.03 27.90
N GLU A 95 1.93 -27.90 27.24
CA GLU A 95 2.75 -26.69 27.30
C GLU A 95 2.58 -25.92 28.61
N GLN A 96 1.45 -26.10 29.31
CA GLN A 96 1.15 -25.37 30.55
C GLN A 96 1.88 -25.93 31.77
N VAL A 97 2.37 -27.16 31.71
CA VAL A 97 3.12 -27.77 32.82
C VAL A 97 4.61 -27.54 32.60
N SER A 98 5.21 -26.65 33.38
CA SER A 98 6.65 -26.44 33.34
C SER A 98 7.38 -27.72 33.75
N ARG A 99 8.47 -28.04 33.03
CA ARG A 99 9.33 -29.20 33.36
C ARG A 99 9.76 -29.19 34.82
N GLU A 100 10.08 -28.00 35.34
CA GLU A 100 10.48 -27.81 36.73
C GLU A 100 9.39 -28.23 37.73
N ARG A 101 8.14 -27.79 37.52
CA ARG A 101 7.02 -28.22 38.38
C ARG A 101 6.76 -29.72 38.27
N LEU A 102 7.01 -30.28 37.09
CA LEU A 102 6.82 -31.71 36.83
C LEU A 102 7.88 -32.52 37.57
N ASN A 103 9.15 -32.12 37.48
CA ASN A 103 10.26 -32.70 38.23
C ASN A 103 10.04 -32.61 39.73
N GLN A 104 9.68 -31.42 40.24
CA GLN A 104 9.41 -31.22 41.66
C GLN A 104 8.27 -32.13 42.17
N ARG A 105 7.22 -32.35 41.35
CA ARG A 105 6.15 -33.28 41.68
C ARG A 105 6.59 -34.74 41.68
N VAL A 106 7.53 -35.12 40.82
CA VAL A 106 8.09 -36.47 40.75
C VAL A 106 9.02 -36.70 41.95
N ASP A 107 9.89 -35.75 42.26
CA ASP A 107 10.85 -35.83 43.37
C ASP A 107 10.17 -35.89 44.74
N THR A 108 8.99 -35.28 44.87
CA THR A 108 8.18 -35.31 46.11
C THR A 108 7.14 -36.44 46.13
N MET A 109 7.11 -37.30 45.10
CA MET A 109 6.12 -38.36 45.00
C MET A 109 6.46 -39.54 45.94
N PRO A 110 5.54 -39.97 46.81
CA PRO A 110 5.76 -41.17 47.63
C PRO A 110 5.94 -42.42 46.78
N LEU A 111 6.80 -43.35 47.21
CA LEU A 111 7.12 -44.58 46.48
C LEU A 111 5.87 -45.39 46.07
N ALA A 112 4.86 -45.46 46.94
CA ALA A 112 3.59 -46.13 46.64
C ALA A 112 2.87 -45.50 45.44
N ARG A 113 2.83 -44.16 45.36
CA ARG A 113 2.24 -43.43 44.23
C ARG A 113 3.06 -43.61 42.96
N THR A 114 4.39 -43.64 43.07
CA THR A 114 5.27 -43.88 41.92
C THR A 114 5.05 -45.28 41.33
N TYR A 115 4.88 -46.30 42.19
CA TYR A 115 4.56 -47.66 41.77
C TYR A 115 3.17 -47.75 41.10
N GLU A 116 2.15 -47.10 41.65
CA GLU A 116 0.81 -47.03 41.02
C GLU A 116 0.86 -46.41 39.62
N VAL A 117 1.59 -45.29 39.46
CA VAL A 117 1.76 -44.63 38.17
C VAL A 117 2.52 -45.54 37.19
N TRP A 118 3.58 -46.20 37.64
CA TRP A 118 4.33 -47.15 36.82
C TRP A 118 3.47 -48.33 36.37
N GLU A 119 2.70 -48.94 37.29
CA GLU A 119 1.82 -50.06 36.99
C GLU A 119 0.70 -49.64 36.02
N TYR A 120 0.15 -48.43 36.19
CA TYR A 120 -0.78 -47.83 35.23
C TYR A 120 -0.15 -47.67 33.83
N LEU A 121 1.08 -47.16 33.76
CA LEU A 121 1.80 -46.95 32.49
C LEU A 121 2.25 -48.24 31.81
N ARG A 122 2.50 -49.31 32.60
CA ARG A 122 2.89 -50.64 32.11
C ARG A 122 1.84 -51.28 31.21
N HIS A 123 0.56 -50.99 31.45
CA HIS A 123 -0.56 -51.45 30.62
C HIS A 123 -0.67 -50.68 29.28
N GLY A 124 0.37 -49.92 28.94
CA GLY A 124 0.44 -49.03 27.80
C GLY A 124 -0.15 -47.67 28.14
N LEU A 125 0.47 -46.63 27.60
CA LEU A 125 -0.14 -45.30 27.49
C LEU A 125 -1.41 -45.45 26.64
N HIS A 126 -2.53 -45.84 27.27
CA HIS A 126 -3.82 -45.86 26.62
C HIS A 126 -4.05 -44.44 26.10
N ARG A 127 -3.83 -44.25 24.79
CA ARG A 127 -3.83 -42.97 24.07
C ARG A 127 -5.20 -42.30 24.04
N LYS A 128 -6.14 -42.70 24.89
CA LYS A 128 -7.26 -41.85 25.28
C LYS A 128 -6.72 -40.77 26.20
N ARG A 129 -5.91 -39.85 25.63
CA ARG A 129 -5.59 -38.55 26.20
C ARG A 129 -6.92 -38.03 26.72
N ALA A 130 -7.08 -37.96 28.05
CA ALA A 130 -8.34 -37.53 28.66
C ALA A 130 -8.75 -36.27 27.93
N ILE A 131 -9.83 -36.37 27.16
CA ILE A 131 -10.20 -35.33 26.22
C ILE A 131 -10.61 -34.18 27.13
N ASN A 132 -9.73 -33.20 27.30
CA ASN A 132 -10.10 -31.98 27.96
C ASN A 132 -11.15 -31.31 27.06
N VAL A 133 -12.42 -31.51 27.44
CA VAL A 133 -13.59 -31.11 26.65
C VAL A 133 -13.56 -29.61 26.42
N ASP A 134 -13.08 -28.85 27.40
CA ASP A 134 -12.94 -27.40 27.32
C ASP A 134 -11.87 -26.99 26.31
N TYR A 135 -10.71 -27.66 26.32
CA TYR A 135 -9.67 -27.44 25.31
C TYR A 135 -10.16 -27.79 23.89
N GLN A 136 -10.87 -28.90 23.71
CA GLN A 136 -11.44 -29.26 22.40
C GLN A 136 -12.48 -28.24 21.93
N ARG A 137 -13.35 -27.78 22.83
CA ARG A 137 -14.36 -26.77 22.53
C ARG A 137 -13.69 -25.44 22.13
N ALA A 138 -12.69 -25.00 22.89
CA ALA A 138 -11.91 -23.79 22.60
C ALA A 138 -11.16 -23.93 21.26
N MET A 139 -10.53 -25.07 21.00
CA MET A 139 -9.79 -25.31 19.77
C MET A 139 -10.72 -25.40 18.55
N LYS A 140 -11.91 -25.99 18.69
CA LYS A 140 -12.93 -26.01 17.63
C LYS A 140 -13.42 -24.61 17.32
N ALA A 141 -13.76 -23.82 18.34
CA ALA A 141 -14.16 -22.42 18.16
C ALA A 141 -13.06 -21.58 17.50
N TYR A 142 -11.81 -21.74 17.94
CA TYR A 142 -10.64 -21.10 17.33
C TYR A 142 -10.51 -21.45 15.85
N ARG A 143 -10.59 -22.74 15.49
CA ARG A 143 -10.52 -23.19 14.09
C ARG A 143 -11.65 -22.65 13.22
N ILE A 144 -12.88 -22.62 13.75
CA ILE A 144 -14.03 -22.06 13.05
C ILE A 144 -13.80 -20.57 12.78
N ARG A 145 -13.40 -19.81 13.81
CA ARG A 145 -13.10 -18.37 13.66
C ARG A 145 -12.00 -18.13 12.64
N LEU A 146 -10.90 -18.88 12.72
CA LEU A 146 -9.80 -18.80 11.78
C LEU A 146 -10.27 -19.10 10.34
N GLY A 147 -11.01 -20.19 10.15
CA GLY A 147 -11.55 -20.58 8.85
C GLY A 147 -12.46 -19.51 8.25
N VAL A 148 -13.38 -18.95 9.05
CA VAL A 148 -14.27 -17.87 8.62
C VAL A 148 -13.46 -16.63 8.23
N THR A 149 -12.49 -16.21 9.04
CA THR A 149 -11.65 -15.04 8.71
C THR A 149 -10.84 -15.23 7.43
N LEU A 150 -10.28 -16.42 7.21
CA LEU A 150 -9.55 -16.74 5.97
C LEU A 150 -10.48 -16.76 4.76
N ALA A 151 -11.69 -17.29 4.90
CA ALA A 151 -12.68 -17.28 3.83
C ALA A 151 -13.09 -15.86 3.44
N ILE A 152 -13.30 -14.97 4.42
CA ILE A 152 -13.62 -13.55 4.17
C ILE A 152 -12.46 -12.85 3.44
N LEU A 153 -11.22 -13.05 3.90
CA LEU A 153 -10.03 -12.45 3.26
C LEU A 153 -9.84 -12.98 1.83
N ALA A 154 -10.06 -14.27 1.60
CA ALA A 154 -9.98 -14.87 0.27
C ALA A 154 -11.07 -14.30 -0.66
N ALA A 155 -12.30 -14.14 -0.17
CA ALA A 155 -13.39 -13.54 -0.92
C ALA A 155 -13.10 -12.06 -1.27
N ALA A 156 -12.61 -11.28 -0.30
CA ALA A 156 -12.23 -9.88 -0.53
C ALA A 156 -11.08 -9.76 -1.54
N GLY A 157 -10.02 -10.56 -1.40
CA GLY A 157 -8.92 -10.63 -2.36
C GLY A 157 -9.39 -11.03 -3.76
N GLY A 158 -10.23 -12.06 -3.85
CA GLY A 158 -10.83 -12.50 -5.11
C GLY A 158 -11.66 -11.40 -5.79
N ALA A 159 -12.50 -10.69 -5.04
CA ALA A 159 -13.30 -9.59 -5.56
C ALA A 159 -12.42 -8.44 -6.11
N THR A 160 -11.32 -8.10 -5.43
CA THR A 160 -10.39 -7.07 -5.92
C THR A 160 -9.68 -7.48 -7.21
N LEU A 161 -9.29 -8.75 -7.34
CA LEU A 161 -8.66 -9.27 -8.56
C LEU A 161 -9.64 -9.27 -9.74
N VAL A 162 -10.87 -9.78 -9.53
CA VAL A 162 -11.90 -9.81 -10.56
C VAL A 162 -12.30 -8.39 -10.98
N GLY A 163 -12.49 -7.48 -10.02
CA GLY A 163 -12.78 -6.08 -10.30
C GLY A 163 -11.64 -5.41 -11.08
N GLY A 164 -10.39 -5.63 -10.67
CA GLY A 164 -9.21 -5.13 -11.36
C GLY A 164 -9.10 -5.63 -12.81
N LEU A 165 -9.38 -6.91 -13.05
CA LEU A 165 -9.38 -7.50 -14.39
C LEU A 165 -10.51 -6.97 -15.26
N ALA A 166 -11.73 -6.84 -14.72
CA ALA A 166 -12.87 -6.29 -15.45
C ALA A 166 -12.62 -4.83 -15.88
N LEU A 167 -12.07 -4.01 -14.99
CA LEU A 167 -11.68 -2.62 -15.27
C LEU A 167 -10.52 -2.52 -16.27
N ALA A 168 -9.53 -3.40 -16.18
CA ALA A 168 -8.44 -3.46 -17.15
C ALA A 168 -8.94 -3.84 -18.56
N ARG A 169 -9.98 -4.67 -18.64
CA ARG A 169 -10.61 -5.08 -19.90
C ARG A 169 -11.45 -3.96 -20.52
N SER A 170 -12.24 -3.24 -19.72
CA SER A 170 -13.10 -2.15 -20.22
C SER A 170 -12.28 -0.98 -20.78
N ARG A 171 -11.16 -0.61 -20.12
CA ARG A 171 -10.23 0.44 -20.62
C ARG A 171 -9.53 0.06 -21.94
N ARG A 172 -9.30 -1.25 -22.16
CA ARG A 172 -8.67 -1.74 -23.39
C ARG A 172 -9.65 -1.66 -24.57
N ALA A 173 -10.93 -1.92 -24.33
CA ALA A 173 -11.99 -1.78 -25.32
C ALA A 173 -12.23 -0.32 -25.73
N SER A 174 -12.19 0.63 -24.79
CA SER A 174 -12.40 2.06 -25.11
C SER A 174 -11.23 2.73 -25.84
N ARG A 175 -10.00 2.22 -25.70
CA ARG A 175 -8.83 2.71 -26.47
C ARG A 175 -8.75 2.18 -27.91
N GLY A 176 -9.55 1.17 -28.27
CA GLY A 176 -9.60 0.60 -29.62
C GLY A 176 -10.69 1.19 -30.52
N GLY A 177 -11.29 2.34 -30.14
CA GLY A 177 -12.30 3.01 -30.97
C GLY A 177 -11.71 3.51 -32.29
N PRO A 178 -12.38 3.27 -33.43
CA PRO A 178 -11.79 3.43 -34.77
C PRO A 178 -11.41 4.88 -35.07
N GLU A 179 -10.17 5.08 -35.52
CA GLU A 179 -9.75 6.31 -36.19
C GLU A 179 -10.70 6.57 -37.36
N HIS A 180 -11.38 7.72 -37.30
CA HIS A 180 -12.18 8.26 -38.37
C HIS A 180 -11.35 8.36 -39.65
N LEU A 181 -11.62 7.48 -40.61
CA LEU A 181 -11.46 7.76 -42.03
C LEU A 181 -12.26 9.02 -42.33
N THR A 182 -11.56 10.14 -42.54
CA THR A 182 -12.13 11.32 -43.19
C THR A 182 -11.77 11.25 -44.68
N PRO A 183 -12.72 11.63 -45.56
CA PRO A 183 -12.67 11.40 -47.01
C PRO A 183 -11.66 12.28 -47.74
#